data_AF-A0A835XZL3-F1
#
_entry.id   AF-A0A835XZL3-F1
#
_cell.length_a   1.000
_cell.length_b   1.000
_cell.length_c   1.000
_cell.angle_alpha   90.00
_cell.angle_beta   90.00
_cell.angle_gamma   90.00
#
_symmetry.space_group_name_H-M   'P 1'
#
loop_
_entity.id
_entity.type
_entity.pdbx_description
1 polymer ?
#
loop_
_entity_poly.entity_id
_entity_poly.type
_entity_poly.pdbx_seq_one_letter_code
_entity_poly.pdbx_strand_id
1 'polypeptide(L)'
;MLESRGVLAEGEVSQVAWCVLAFLSDMHAHGIYYGDMKPGNVILKDMYPCDAEHGGGCLNVRVVDFGCSQLVSNSGPLRALSGSPLFLAPEILDGAYSLPADMWAFGVMLYMLIANRLPFWLEPIEQLEGLDLDALSTAVHYTPVLFAGAKWRGVSEDLKDLICGLLEKDPARRLTAEKAMAHPWFAQARETCGLA
;
A
#
# COMPACT_ATOMS: atom_id res chain seq x y z
N MET A 1 5.61 12.52 8.52
CA MET A 1 5.10 11.61 7.47
C MET A 1 5.21 10.19 8.01
N LEU A 2 4.52 9.21 7.42
CA LEU A 2 4.63 7.82 7.89
C LEU A 2 6.07 7.30 7.82
N GLU A 3 6.84 7.72 6.82
CA GLU A 3 8.28 7.43 6.65
C GLU A 3 9.18 7.96 7.78
N SER A 4 8.73 8.95 8.56
CA SER A 4 9.51 9.53 9.66
C SER A 4 9.19 8.89 11.02
N ARG A 5 8.44 7.77 11.02
CA ARG A 5 8.07 7.03 12.22
C ARG A 5 8.88 5.73 12.31
N GLY A 6 9.08 5.26 13.55
CA GLY A 6 9.68 3.94 13.81
C GLY A 6 8.73 2.80 13.42
N VAL A 7 9.03 1.59 13.91
CA VAL A 7 8.22 0.40 13.64
C VAL A 7 6.83 0.54 14.27
N LEU A 8 5.78 0.42 13.47
CA LEU A 8 4.40 0.35 13.93
C LEU A 8 4.00 -1.09 14.27
N ALA A 9 3.16 -1.26 15.29
CA ALA A 9 2.54 -2.54 15.56
C ALA A 9 1.48 -2.88 14.50
N GLU A 10 1.22 -4.17 14.28
CA GLU A 10 0.28 -4.64 13.25
C GLU A 10 -1.13 -4.02 13.40
N GLY A 11 -1.59 -3.83 14.66
CA GLY A 11 -2.85 -3.16 14.95
C GLY A 11 -2.88 -1.69 14.48
N GLU A 12 -1.77 -0.96 14.62
CA GLU A 12 -1.66 0.43 14.13
C GLU A 12 -1.59 0.46 12.59
N VAL A 13 -0.82 -0.47 12.00
CA VAL A 13 -0.74 -0.63 10.54
C VAL A 13 -2.13 -0.91 9.96
N SER A 14 -2.98 -1.68 10.66
CA SER A 14 -4.35 -1.91 10.22
C SER A 14 -5.19 -0.64 10.17
N GLN A 15 -5.03 0.29 11.11
CA GLN A 15 -5.77 1.55 11.12
C GLN A 15 -5.34 2.44 9.96
N VAL A 16 -4.03 2.51 9.70
CA VAL A 16 -3.49 3.20 8.52
C VAL A 16 -4.02 2.59 7.23
N ALA A 17 -3.94 1.27 7.12
CA ALA A 17 -4.40 0.52 5.96
C ALA A 17 -5.89 0.74 5.70
N TRP A 18 -6.73 0.71 6.72
CA TRP A 18 -8.16 0.95 6.61
C TRP A 18 -8.45 2.36 6.06
N CYS A 19 -7.82 3.39 6.61
CA CYS A 19 -8.02 4.76 6.15
C CYS A 19 -7.57 4.96 4.69
N VAL A 20 -6.45 4.36 4.29
CA VAL A 20 -5.95 4.46 2.92
C VAL A 20 -6.85 3.71 1.95
N LEU A 21 -7.32 2.51 2.31
CA LEU A 21 -8.26 1.75 1.49
C LEU A 21 -9.61 2.48 1.33
N ALA A 22 -10.13 3.08 2.39
CA ALA A 22 -11.35 3.88 2.32
C ALA A 22 -11.19 5.08 1.38
N PHE A 23 -10.04 5.75 1.43
CA PHE A 23 -9.69 6.82 0.50
C PHE A 23 -9.61 6.32 -0.96
N LEU A 24 -8.90 5.21 -1.21
CA LEU A 24 -8.78 4.65 -2.56
C LEU A 24 -10.12 4.17 -3.11
N SER A 25 -10.96 3.56 -2.28
CA SER A 25 -12.33 3.16 -2.66
C SER A 25 -13.15 4.35 -3.14
N ASP A 26 -13.11 5.48 -2.42
CA ASP A 26 -13.81 6.70 -2.83
C ASP A 26 -13.27 7.27 -4.15
N MET A 27 -11.93 7.35 -4.29
CA MET A 27 -11.29 7.80 -5.53
C MET A 27 -11.68 6.92 -6.72
N HIS A 28 -11.62 5.60 -6.55
CA HIS A 28 -11.92 4.62 -7.59
C HIS A 28 -13.39 4.62 -7.97
N ALA A 29 -14.31 4.82 -7.01
CA ALA A 29 -15.73 5.00 -7.27
C ALA A 29 -16.03 6.22 -8.16
N HIS A 30 -15.20 7.26 -8.09
CA HIS A 30 -15.28 8.45 -8.95
C HIS A 30 -14.45 8.33 -10.24
N GLY A 31 -13.85 7.16 -10.50
CA GLY A 31 -13.01 6.94 -11.68
C GLY A 31 -11.68 7.69 -11.63
N ILE A 32 -11.17 8.02 -10.44
CA ILE A 32 -9.93 8.76 -10.26
C ILE A 32 -8.82 7.79 -9.88
N TYR A 33 -7.78 7.73 -10.70
CA TYR A 33 -6.49 7.11 -10.37
C TYR A 33 -5.71 8.11 -9.52
N TYR A 34 -5.26 7.71 -8.33
CA TYR A 34 -4.54 8.60 -7.41
C TYR A 34 -3.07 8.79 -7.84
N GLY A 35 -2.36 7.68 -8.08
CA GLY A 35 -1.12 7.64 -8.85
C GLY A 35 0.19 7.94 -8.16
N ASP A 36 0.22 8.19 -6.85
CA ASP A 36 1.48 8.32 -6.09
C ASP A 36 1.35 7.76 -4.66
N MET A 37 0.78 6.56 -4.52
CA MET A 37 0.61 5.91 -3.23
C MET A 37 1.96 5.44 -2.65
N LYS A 38 2.37 6.05 -1.54
CA LYS A 38 3.63 5.78 -0.83
C LYS A 38 3.58 6.29 0.61
N PRO A 39 4.47 5.83 1.52
CA PRO A 39 4.49 6.29 2.92
C PRO A 39 4.61 7.82 3.08
N GLY A 40 5.39 8.48 2.21
CA GLY A 40 5.58 9.93 2.25
C GLY A 40 4.29 10.75 2.03
N ASN A 41 3.30 10.19 1.33
CA ASN A 41 2.02 10.85 1.07
C ASN A 41 0.92 10.48 2.09
N VAL A 42 1.28 9.73 3.14
CA VAL A 42 0.36 9.38 4.24
C VAL A 42 0.78 10.13 5.52
N ILE A 43 -0.14 10.94 6.05
CA ILE A 43 0.08 11.81 7.20
C ILE A 43 -0.75 11.31 8.39
N LEU A 44 -0.09 11.17 9.54
CA LEU A 44 -0.72 10.96 10.84
C LEU A 44 -0.86 12.32 11.53
N LYS A 45 -2.10 12.71 11.85
CA LYS A 45 -2.42 14.04 12.38
C LYS A 45 -2.22 14.14 13.90
N ASP A 46 -2.30 13.02 14.61
CA ASP A 46 -2.18 12.99 16.07
C ASP A 46 -0.70 12.85 16.50
N MET A 47 -0.37 13.47 17.64
CA MET A 47 0.92 13.26 18.30
C MET A 47 0.94 11.83 18.85
N TYR A 48 1.91 11.04 18.39
CA TYR A 48 2.12 9.67 18.84
C TYR A 48 2.95 9.63 20.14
N PRO A 49 2.64 8.75 21.11
CA PRO A 49 1.48 7.86 21.15
C PRO A 49 0.17 8.63 21.40
N CYS A 50 -0.93 8.15 20.82
CA CYS A 50 -2.27 8.66 21.14
C CYS A 50 -2.48 8.55 22.65
N ASP A 51 -2.56 9.67 23.35
CA ASP A 51 -2.71 9.69 24.80
C ASP A 51 -3.92 8.85 25.21
N ALA A 52 -3.67 7.75 25.93
CA ALA A 52 -4.70 6.84 26.41
C ALA A 52 -5.74 7.56 27.32
N GLU A 53 -5.38 8.71 27.89
CA GLU A 53 -6.26 9.56 28.71
C GLU A 53 -7.39 10.23 27.92
N HIS A 54 -7.28 10.34 26.58
CA HIS A 54 -8.36 10.85 25.71
C HIS A 54 -9.13 9.71 25.00
N GLY A 55 -9.00 8.48 25.49
CA GLY A 55 -9.74 7.32 25.02
C GLY A 55 -9.12 6.69 23.78
N GLY A 56 -7.96 6.00 23.94
CA GLY A 56 -7.44 4.94 23.04
C GLY A 56 -7.72 5.11 21.55
N GLY A 57 -7.56 6.32 21.02
CA GLY A 57 -8.27 6.79 19.84
C GLY A 57 -7.63 6.38 18.52
N CYS A 58 -8.47 6.05 17.55
CA CYS A 58 -8.07 5.68 16.19
C CYS A 58 -7.10 6.72 15.58
N LEU A 59 -6.06 6.25 14.87
CA LEU A 59 -5.10 7.10 14.18
C LEU A 59 -5.83 8.03 13.20
N ASN A 60 -5.62 9.35 13.34
CA ASN A 60 -6.10 10.31 12.36
C ASN A 60 -5.21 10.33 11.12
N VAL A 61 -5.55 9.49 10.13
CA VAL A 61 -4.77 9.33 8.90
C VAL A 61 -5.36 10.18 7.77
N ARG A 62 -4.49 10.81 6.97
CA ARG A 62 -4.85 11.53 5.75
C ARG A 62 -3.87 11.20 4.63
N VAL A 63 -4.41 10.99 3.42
CA VAL A 63 -3.61 10.95 2.19
C VAL A 63 -3.55 12.36 1.62
N VAL A 64 -2.36 12.76 1.15
CA VAL A 64 -2.08 14.10 0.62
C VAL A 64 -1.48 14.01 -0.77
N ASP A 65 -1.27 15.16 -1.42
CA ASP A 65 -0.63 15.28 -2.73
C ASP A 65 -1.34 14.54 -3.88
N PHE A 66 -2.15 15.28 -4.63
CA PHE A 66 -2.90 14.79 -5.79
C PHE A 66 -2.20 15.15 -7.12
N GLY A 67 -0.91 15.51 -7.09
CA GLY A 67 -0.18 15.99 -8.26
C GLY A 67 -0.08 14.98 -9.41
N CYS A 68 -0.21 13.69 -9.11
CA CYS A 68 -0.20 12.60 -10.10
C CYS A 68 -1.60 12.05 -10.43
N SER A 69 -2.66 12.60 -9.82
CA SER A 69 -4.01 12.05 -9.96
C SER A 69 -4.63 12.35 -11.32
N GLN A 70 -5.32 11.37 -11.88
CA GLN A 70 -5.86 11.41 -13.25
C GLN A 70 -7.26 10.80 -13.30
N LEU A 71 -8.14 11.40 -14.12
CA LEU A 71 -9.45 10.82 -14.40
C LEU A 71 -9.29 9.69 -15.41
N VAL A 72 -9.69 8.48 -15.03
CA VAL A 72 -9.81 7.34 -15.94
C VAL A 72 -11.13 7.50 -16.68
N SER A 73 -11.06 8.01 -17.90
CA SER A 73 -12.25 8.21 -18.73
C SER A 73 -12.60 6.94 -19.53
N ASN A 74 -13.79 6.93 -20.11
CA ASN A 74 -14.23 5.85 -21.00
C ASN A 74 -13.38 5.73 -22.29
N SER A 75 -12.44 6.64 -22.54
CA SER A 75 -11.58 6.64 -23.74
C SER A 75 -10.48 5.57 -23.72
N GLY A 76 -10.32 4.83 -22.62
CA GLY A 76 -9.34 3.75 -22.49
C GLY A 76 -8.32 3.98 -21.37
N PRO A 77 -7.32 3.09 -21.26
CA PRO A 77 -6.35 3.11 -20.16
C PRO A 77 -5.41 4.31 -20.22
N LEU A 78 -4.85 4.66 -19.06
CA LEU A 78 -3.80 5.65 -18.91
C LEU A 78 -2.47 5.11 -19.47
N ARG A 79 -1.61 6.02 -19.96
CA ARG A 79 -0.34 5.67 -20.62
C ARG A 79 0.86 6.52 -20.19
N ALA A 80 0.63 7.68 -19.57
CA ALA A 80 1.71 8.55 -19.12
C ALA A 80 2.34 7.96 -17.85
N LEU A 81 3.67 7.83 -17.81
CA LEU A 81 4.36 7.44 -16.58
C LEU A 81 4.36 8.62 -15.60
N SER A 82 3.83 8.39 -14.40
CA SER A 82 3.82 9.35 -13.30
C SER A 82 3.85 8.61 -11.96
N GLY A 83 4.31 9.29 -10.91
CA GLY A 83 4.43 8.72 -9.57
C GLY A 83 5.84 8.20 -9.26
N SER A 84 5.96 7.53 -8.12
CA SER A 84 7.23 7.08 -7.56
C SER A 84 7.65 5.70 -8.12
N PRO A 85 8.84 5.56 -8.76
CA PRO A 85 9.25 4.34 -9.47
C PRO A 85 9.13 3.02 -8.69
N LEU A 86 9.47 3.03 -7.40
CA LEU A 86 9.45 1.83 -6.55
C LEU A 86 8.03 1.28 -6.28
N PHE A 87 6.99 2.04 -6.61
CA PHE A 87 5.58 1.70 -6.38
C PHE A 87 4.84 1.40 -7.69
N LEU A 88 5.54 1.41 -8.83
CA LEU A 88 4.92 1.16 -10.13
C LEU A 88 4.44 -0.29 -10.23
N ALA A 89 3.19 -0.44 -10.68
CA ALA A 89 2.58 -1.73 -10.97
C ALA A 89 3.14 -2.33 -12.29
N PRO A 90 3.12 -3.66 -12.45
CA PRO A 90 3.59 -4.32 -13.67
C PRO A 90 2.96 -3.73 -14.94
N GLU A 91 1.64 -3.52 -14.93
CA GLU A 91 0.90 -3.00 -16.08
C GLU A 91 1.24 -1.54 -16.42
N ILE A 92 1.79 -0.76 -15.49
CA ILE A 92 2.29 0.59 -15.79
C ILE A 92 3.55 0.47 -16.66
N LEU A 93 4.42 -0.50 -16.37
CA LEU A 93 5.65 -0.74 -17.13
C LEU A 93 5.34 -1.32 -18.52
N ASP A 94 4.21 -2.02 -18.66
CA ASP A 94 3.66 -2.48 -19.95
C ASP A 94 3.01 -1.34 -20.77
N GLY A 95 2.84 -0.16 -20.16
CA GLY A 95 2.41 1.07 -20.84
C GLY A 95 0.89 1.27 -20.96
N ALA A 96 0.08 0.48 -20.24
CA ALA A 96 -1.36 0.68 -20.18
C ALA A 96 -1.93 0.26 -18.81
N TYR A 97 -2.48 1.22 -18.07
CA TYR A 97 -2.92 0.99 -16.70
C TYR A 97 -4.21 1.75 -16.35
N SER A 98 -4.76 1.43 -15.18
CA SER A 98 -6.01 2.01 -14.65
C SER A 98 -5.99 1.99 -13.11
N LEU A 99 -7.17 2.10 -12.48
CA LEU A 99 -7.37 2.14 -11.03
C LEU A 99 -6.68 1.00 -10.23
N PRO A 100 -6.60 -0.26 -10.72
CA PRO A 100 -5.93 -1.34 -9.98
C PRO A 100 -4.46 -1.09 -9.67
N ALA A 101 -3.79 -0.19 -10.38
CA ALA A 101 -2.39 0.14 -10.14
C ALA A 101 -2.19 0.85 -8.78
N ASP A 102 -3.18 1.62 -8.28
CA ASP A 102 -3.12 2.18 -6.93
C ASP A 102 -3.14 1.09 -5.86
N MET A 103 -3.85 -0.02 -6.10
CA MET A 103 -3.93 -1.15 -5.17
C MET A 103 -2.60 -1.87 -5.05
N TRP A 104 -1.85 -1.96 -6.16
CA TRP A 104 -0.49 -2.47 -6.15
C TRP A 104 0.43 -1.57 -5.33
N ALA A 105 0.43 -0.26 -5.62
CA ALA A 105 1.25 0.71 -4.91
C ALA A 105 0.95 0.70 -3.40
N PHE A 106 -0.32 0.54 -3.04
CA PHE A 106 -0.74 0.32 -1.65
C PHE A 106 -0.18 -0.98 -1.06
N GLY A 107 -0.20 -2.10 -1.79
CA GLY A 107 0.42 -3.35 -1.36
C GLY A 107 1.92 -3.23 -1.10
N VAL A 108 2.65 -2.51 -1.98
CA VAL A 108 4.08 -2.22 -1.79
C VAL A 108 4.29 -1.39 -0.53
N MET A 109 3.48 -0.33 -0.35
CA MET A 109 3.52 0.49 0.86
C MET A 109 3.28 -0.34 2.12
N LEU A 110 2.24 -1.18 2.14
CA LEU A 110 1.89 -2.01 3.30
C LEU A 110 3.03 -2.97 3.67
N TYR A 111 3.64 -3.61 2.68
CA TYR A 111 4.84 -4.44 2.87
C TYR A 111 6.00 -3.61 3.48
N MET A 112 6.24 -2.40 2.97
CA MET A 112 7.29 -1.52 3.47
C MET A 112 7.09 -1.11 4.92
N LEU A 113 5.84 -0.88 5.36
CA LEU A 113 5.54 -0.52 6.76
C LEU A 113 5.92 -1.61 7.76
N ILE A 114 5.91 -2.88 7.34
CA ILE A 114 6.29 -4.02 8.18
C ILE A 114 7.80 -4.28 8.11
N ALA A 115 8.35 -4.35 6.90
CA ALA A 115 9.69 -4.87 6.67
C ALA A 115 10.76 -3.80 6.46
N ASN A 116 10.39 -2.56 6.15
CA ASN A 116 11.26 -1.50 5.64
C ASN A 116 12.12 -1.97 4.45
N ARG A 117 11.49 -2.74 3.54
CA ARG A 117 12.09 -3.32 2.32
C ARG A 117 11.06 -3.33 1.21
N LEU A 118 11.49 -3.59 -0.02
CA LEU A 118 10.57 -3.87 -1.13
C LEU A 118 10.13 -5.34 -1.14
N PRO A 119 8.94 -5.66 -1.68
CA PRO A 119 8.37 -7.01 -1.66
C PRO A 119 9.12 -8.04 -2.50
N PHE A 120 9.96 -7.61 -3.46
CA PHE A 120 10.60 -8.49 -4.44
C PHE A 120 12.13 -8.58 -4.29
N TRP A 121 12.70 -7.92 -3.27
CA TRP A 121 14.13 -7.93 -2.96
C TRP A 121 14.36 -8.24 -1.49
N LEU A 122 15.47 -8.90 -1.18
CA LEU A 122 15.86 -9.19 0.21
C LEU A 122 16.74 -8.09 0.79
N GLU A 123 17.39 -7.33 -0.07
CA GLU A 123 18.26 -6.22 0.25
C GLU A 123 17.46 -5.03 0.81
N PRO A 124 18.03 -4.27 1.76
CA PRO A 124 17.49 -2.97 2.17
C PRO A 124 17.35 -2.00 0.99
N ILE A 125 16.39 -1.09 1.07
CA ILE A 125 16.10 -0.12 -0.01
C ILE A 125 17.32 0.74 -0.32
N GLU A 126 18.12 1.09 0.69
CA GLU A 126 19.35 1.88 0.57
C GLU A 126 20.44 1.14 -0.22
N GLN A 127 20.33 -0.18 -0.37
CA GLN A 127 21.26 -1.00 -1.16
C GLN A 127 20.74 -1.25 -2.59
N LEU A 128 19.54 -0.77 -2.92
CA LEU A 128 18.96 -0.82 -4.26
C LEU A 128 19.27 0.46 -5.07
N GLU A 129 20.30 1.20 -4.69
CA GLU A 129 20.77 2.37 -5.44
C GLU A 129 21.09 1.98 -6.89
N GLY A 130 20.52 2.72 -7.85
CA GLY A 130 20.73 2.46 -9.27
C GLY A 130 19.91 1.30 -9.84
N LEU A 131 18.86 0.85 -9.14
CA LEU A 131 17.88 -0.09 -9.71
C LEU A 131 17.34 0.46 -11.03
N ASP A 132 17.71 -0.19 -12.13
CA ASP A 132 17.22 0.18 -13.45
C ASP A 132 15.78 -0.30 -13.67
N LEU A 133 15.14 0.27 -14.68
CA LEU A 133 13.75 -0.05 -15.01
C LEU A 133 13.57 -1.51 -15.47
N ASP A 134 14.62 -2.14 -16.02
CA ASP A 134 14.55 -3.52 -16.53
C ASP A 134 14.58 -4.53 -15.37
N ALA A 135 15.42 -4.29 -14.36
CA ALA A 135 15.48 -5.05 -13.12
C ALA A 135 14.20 -4.88 -12.30
N LEU A 136 13.70 -3.63 -12.19
CA LEU A 136 12.40 -3.36 -11.59
C LEU A 136 11.29 -4.13 -12.32
N SER A 137 11.23 -4.01 -13.65
CA SER A 137 10.24 -4.69 -14.48
C SER A 137 10.29 -6.20 -14.30
N THR A 138 11.48 -6.79 -14.37
CA THR A 138 11.66 -8.24 -14.18
C THR A 138 11.13 -8.68 -12.82
N ALA A 139 11.49 -7.95 -11.75
CA ALA A 139 11.09 -8.33 -10.40
C ALA A 139 9.58 -8.18 -10.17
N VAL A 140 8.97 -7.06 -10.60
CA VAL A 140 7.53 -6.86 -10.40
C VAL A 140 6.69 -7.83 -11.20
N HIS A 141 7.16 -8.32 -12.36
CA HIS A 141 6.41 -9.29 -13.16
C HIS A 141 6.58 -10.73 -12.67
N TYR A 142 7.80 -11.14 -12.30
CA TYR A 142 8.13 -12.57 -12.20
C TYR A 142 8.51 -13.03 -10.80
N THR A 143 8.90 -12.11 -9.91
CA THR A 143 9.32 -12.49 -8.55
C THR A 143 8.10 -12.56 -7.62
N PRO A 144 7.95 -13.67 -6.86
CA PRO A 144 6.92 -13.76 -5.83
C PRO A 144 7.22 -12.78 -4.68
N VAL A 145 6.21 -12.45 -3.88
CA VAL A 145 6.41 -11.64 -2.67
C VAL A 145 7.27 -12.42 -1.66
N LEU A 146 8.31 -11.79 -1.11
CA LEU A 146 9.30 -12.44 -0.26
C LEU A 146 9.09 -12.09 1.22
N PHE A 147 8.37 -12.93 1.97
CA PHE A 147 8.20 -12.75 3.42
C PHE A 147 9.37 -13.30 4.23
N ALA A 148 10.57 -12.71 4.07
CA ALA A 148 11.82 -13.22 4.65
C ALA A 148 12.46 -12.27 5.67
N GLY A 149 13.08 -12.85 6.70
CA GLY A 149 13.84 -12.12 7.72
C GLY A 149 13.07 -11.93 9.04
N ALA A 150 13.76 -11.38 10.03
CA ALA A 150 13.25 -11.29 11.40
C ALA A 150 12.00 -10.41 11.55
N LYS A 151 11.76 -9.46 10.63
CA LYS A 151 10.61 -8.56 10.65
C LYS A 151 9.28 -9.26 10.37
N TRP A 152 9.30 -10.37 9.62
CA TRP A 152 8.11 -11.18 9.33
C TRP A 152 7.82 -12.23 10.41
N ARG A 153 8.67 -12.33 11.44
CA ARG A 153 8.44 -13.22 12.57
C ARG A 153 7.30 -12.66 13.42
N GLY A 154 6.22 -13.42 13.54
CA GLY A 154 5.06 -13.04 14.35
C GLY A 154 4.06 -12.13 13.64
N VAL A 155 4.30 -11.77 12.37
CA VAL A 155 3.29 -11.15 11.51
C VAL A 155 2.24 -12.18 11.12
N SER A 156 0.97 -11.82 11.20
CA SER A 156 -0.13 -12.75 10.91
C SER A 156 -0.08 -13.28 9.48
N GLU A 157 -0.58 -14.50 9.28
CA GLU A 157 -0.74 -15.07 7.92
C GLU A 157 -1.82 -14.31 7.14
N ASP A 158 -2.83 -13.76 7.81
CA ASP A 158 -3.88 -12.96 7.17
C ASP A 158 -3.31 -11.65 6.58
N LEU A 159 -2.33 -11.01 7.21
CA LEU A 159 -1.66 -9.84 6.62
C LEU A 159 -0.87 -10.24 5.36
N LYS A 160 -0.16 -11.37 5.41
CA LYS A 160 0.60 -11.86 4.26
C LYS A 160 -0.33 -12.20 3.09
N ASP A 161 -1.47 -12.83 3.38
CA ASP A 161 -2.49 -13.14 2.38
C ASP A 161 -3.08 -11.87 1.75
N LEU A 162 -3.41 -10.86 2.56
CA LEU A 162 -3.84 -9.56 2.07
C LEU A 162 -2.79 -8.91 1.15
N ILE A 163 -1.52 -8.89 1.56
CA ILE A 163 -0.42 -8.34 0.75
C ILE A 163 -0.30 -9.09 -0.58
N CYS A 164 -0.42 -10.43 -0.57
CA CYS A 164 -0.41 -11.23 -1.79
C CYS A 164 -1.58 -10.86 -2.73
N GLY A 165 -2.79 -10.67 -2.20
CA GLY A 165 -3.95 -10.26 -3.01
C GLY A 165 -3.83 -8.84 -3.57
N LEU A 166 -3.14 -7.94 -2.87
CA LEU A 166 -2.84 -6.58 -3.34
C LEU A 166 -1.69 -6.56 -4.38
N LEU A 167 -0.74 -7.48 -4.26
CA LEU A 167 0.42 -7.64 -5.16
C LEU A 167 0.23 -8.74 -6.21
N GLU A 168 -1.03 -9.08 -6.51
CA GLU A 168 -1.37 -9.95 -7.64
C GLU A 168 -0.96 -9.27 -8.95
N LYS A 169 -0.26 -10.02 -9.79
CA LYS A 169 0.39 -9.49 -11.00
C LYS A 169 -0.65 -9.14 -12.06
N ASP A 170 -1.68 -9.99 -12.18
CA ASP A 170 -2.81 -9.73 -13.05
C ASP A 170 -3.76 -8.68 -12.41
N PRO A 171 -3.86 -7.45 -12.97
CA PRO A 171 -4.71 -6.41 -12.39
C PRO A 171 -6.20 -6.79 -12.34
N ALA A 172 -6.67 -7.73 -13.17
CA ALA A 172 -8.05 -8.21 -13.13
C ALA A 172 -8.35 -9.14 -11.94
N ARG A 173 -7.31 -9.79 -11.40
CA ARG A 173 -7.38 -10.68 -10.23
C ARG A 173 -7.02 -9.97 -8.93
N ARG A 174 -6.35 -8.81 -9.02
CA ARG A 174 -5.95 -7.99 -7.89
C ARG A 174 -7.14 -7.53 -7.05
N LEU A 175 -6.95 -7.47 -5.74
CA LEU A 175 -7.97 -6.99 -4.82
C LEU A 175 -8.32 -5.53 -5.12
N THR A 176 -9.63 -5.24 -5.14
CA THR A 176 -10.13 -3.85 -5.08
C THR A 176 -10.08 -3.36 -3.64
N ALA A 177 -10.21 -2.04 -3.45
CA ALA A 177 -10.24 -1.45 -2.12
C ALA A 177 -11.35 -2.04 -1.24
N GLU A 178 -12.55 -2.24 -1.80
CA GLU A 178 -13.70 -2.82 -1.10
C GLU A 178 -13.43 -4.26 -0.68
N LYS A 179 -12.86 -5.08 -1.58
CA LYS A 179 -12.50 -6.47 -1.27
C LYS A 179 -11.39 -6.56 -0.22
N ALA A 180 -10.40 -5.68 -0.30
CA ALA A 180 -9.33 -5.59 0.68
C ALA A 180 -9.86 -5.19 2.07
N MET A 181 -10.78 -4.23 2.16
CA MET A 181 -11.41 -3.86 3.45
C MET A 181 -12.26 -5.00 4.05
N ALA A 182 -12.81 -5.88 3.20
CA ALA A 182 -13.55 -7.06 3.64
C ALA A 182 -12.64 -8.25 4.04
N HIS A 183 -11.31 -8.10 3.97
CA HIS A 183 -10.36 -9.16 4.26
C HIS A 183 -10.37 -9.56 5.75
N PRO A 184 -10.23 -10.87 6.10
CA PRO A 184 -10.21 -11.35 7.49
C PRO A 184 -9.20 -10.65 8.40
N TRP A 185 -8.08 -10.19 7.84
CA TRP A 185 -7.06 -9.44 8.56
C TRP A 185 -7.62 -8.23 9.34
N PHE A 186 -8.59 -7.50 8.75
CA PHE A 186 -9.20 -6.36 9.42
C PHE A 186 -10.17 -6.76 10.54
N ALA A 187 -10.76 -7.96 10.49
CA ALA A 187 -11.62 -8.45 11.56
C ALA A 187 -10.83 -8.67 12.87
N GLN A 188 -9.62 -9.26 12.77
CA GLN A 188 -8.74 -9.46 13.92
C GLN A 188 -8.15 -8.14 14.44
N ALA A 189 -7.84 -7.21 13.54
CA ALA A 189 -7.26 -5.93 13.94
C ALA A 189 -8.28 -5.00 14.64
N ARG A 190 -9.57 -5.10 14.28
CA ARG A 190 -10.68 -4.40 14.94
C ARG A 190 -10.88 -4.79 16.40
N GLU A 191 -10.67 -6.06 16.75
CA GLU A 191 -10.73 -6.54 18.15
C GLU A 191 -9.62 -5.92 19.01
N THR A 192 -8.49 -5.55 18.41
CA THR A 192 -7.35 -4.94 19.10
C THR A 192 -7.52 -3.43 19.29
N CYS A 193 -8.41 -2.78 18.52
CA CYS A 193 -8.54 -1.31 18.46
C CYS A 193 -9.94 -0.76 18.77
N GLY A 194 -10.91 -1.60 19.17
CA GLY A 194 -12.22 -1.12 19.64
C GLY A 194 -13.09 -0.45 18.56
N LEU A 195 -12.89 -0.79 17.29
CA LEU A 195 -13.66 -0.27 16.16
C LEU A 195 -15.00 -1.03 16.03
N ALA A 196 -15.93 -0.78 16.96
CA ALA A 196 -17.33 -1.21 16.90
C ALA A 196 -18.23 -0.07 16.41
#